data_AF-A0A811Q0Z8-F1
#
_entry.id   AF-A0A811Q0Z8-F1
#
_cell.length_a   1.000
_cell.length_b   1.000
_cell.length_c   1.000
_cell.angle_alpha   90.00
_cell.angle_beta   90.00
_cell.angle_gamma   90.00
#
_symmetry.space_group_name_H-M   'P 1'
#
loop_
_entity.id
_entity.type
_entity.pdbx_description
1 polymer ?
#
loop_
_entity_poly.entity_id
_entity_poly.type
_entity_poly.pdbx_seq_one_letter_code
_entity_poly.pdbx_strand_id
1 'polypeptide(L)'
;MEGIRYNVLTQDDLRVRQEVDTHKVGELLSIAPGLAAVLLRHCQWRPERVQGGWFDNGEAFHVAVGLPSSEDDVSGPRVLTDRTPNCRCFDGSPGRPSRSSGCSHYYCDECWRRYIRLAMDDKGPRCLPLRCPHPSCVVPVVWELVVDVVHDADADTMLALYDQFMLLSYVDDSGGRIQWCHGRACSRAVEFLGSSDGDDSASTDVLCECRHGFCWTCGKEPHRLVSCDAARAWVDENRPLQASLDDLKRATGSRTWPLIWASRNKCELFGCLLKEAKDSLDSLQLCAEQEKEKLTLCNTDVVAIAETYSASKKTVMDHTRETRQHFDSLVKAAETHFQD
;
A
#
# COMPACT_ATOMS: atom_id res chain seq x y z
N MET A 1 27.29 -7.79 -4.83
CA MET A 1 26.03 -7.69 -4.06
C MET A 1 24.94 -7.42 -5.07
N GLU A 2 24.58 -8.48 -5.79
CA GLU A 2 23.36 -8.50 -6.59
C GLU A 2 22.18 -8.50 -5.61
N GLY A 3 21.17 -7.69 -5.93
CA GLY A 3 20.21 -7.22 -4.94
C GLY A 3 18.83 -7.05 -5.53
N ILE A 4 17.84 -7.18 -4.65
CA ILE A 4 16.42 -6.87 -4.87
C ILE A 4 16.31 -5.51 -5.58
N ARG A 5 15.64 -5.49 -6.74
CA ARG A 5 15.38 -4.26 -7.49
C ARG A 5 13.95 -3.82 -7.30
N TYR A 6 13.74 -2.58 -6.89
CA TYR A 6 12.42 -1.98 -6.74
C TYR A 6 12.49 -0.46 -6.97
N ASN A 7 11.36 0.12 -7.34
CA ASN A 7 11.18 1.57 -7.44
C ASN A 7 10.31 2.06 -6.30
N VAL A 8 10.64 3.22 -5.72
CA VAL A 8 9.72 3.97 -4.86
C VAL A 8 9.06 5.05 -5.71
N LEU A 9 7.74 5.09 -5.69
CA LEU A 9 6.91 5.93 -6.55
C LEU A 9 6.17 6.97 -5.70
N THR A 10 6.26 8.23 -6.11
CA THR A 10 5.44 9.31 -5.56
C THR A 10 4.03 9.28 -6.16
N GLN A 11 3.10 10.05 -5.58
CA GLN A 11 1.76 10.17 -6.17
C GLN A 11 1.80 10.79 -7.57
N ASP A 12 2.72 11.69 -7.85
CA ASP A 12 2.86 12.29 -9.19
C ASP A 12 3.41 11.28 -10.19
N ASP A 13 4.36 10.43 -9.80
CA ASP A 13 4.81 9.31 -10.65
C ASP A 13 3.66 8.36 -10.99
N LEU A 14 2.80 8.05 -10.00
CA LEU A 14 1.64 7.19 -10.20
C LEU A 14 0.62 7.84 -11.14
N ARG A 15 0.35 9.15 -11.00
CA ARG A 15 -0.55 9.90 -11.90
C ARG A 15 -0.05 9.87 -13.34
N VAL A 16 1.22 10.20 -13.55
CA VAL A 16 1.83 10.20 -14.89
C VAL A 16 1.75 8.81 -15.52
N ARG A 17 2.05 7.76 -14.77
CA ARG A 17 1.96 6.37 -15.28
C ARG A 17 0.52 5.98 -15.61
N GLN A 18 -0.43 6.31 -14.73
CA GLN A 18 -1.85 6.06 -14.96
C GLN A 18 -2.35 6.74 -16.23
N GLU A 19 -1.99 8.02 -16.42
CA GLU A 19 -2.36 8.79 -17.62
C GLU A 19 -1.74 8.18 -18.88
N VAL A 20 -0.45 7.86 -18.84
CA VAL A 20 0.27 7.24 -19.97
C VAL A 20 -0.36 5.91 -20.37
N ASP A 21 -0.65 5.03 -19.41
CA ASP A 21 -1.24 3.72 -19.71
C ASP A 21 -2.67 3.85 -20.23
N THR A 22 -3.46 4.77 -19.65
CA THR A 22 -4.83 5.08 -20.10
C THR A 22 -4.82 5.62 -21.52
N HIS A 23 -3.92 6.56 -21.83
CA HIS A 23 -3.78 7.15 -23.15
C HIS A 23 -3.34 6.11 -24.19
N LYS A 24 -2.32 5.29 -23.89
CA LYS A 24 -1.86 4.21 -24.78
C LYS A 24 -3.00 3.25 -25.16
N VAL A 25 -3.78 2.80 -24.18
CA VAL A 25 -4.92 1.90 -24.44
C VAL A 25 -6.04 2.62 -25.19
N GLY A 26 -6.33 3.87 -24.81
CA GLY A 26 -7.33 4.70 -25.49
C GLY A 26 -7.02 4.91 -26.97
N GLU A 27 -5.78 5.25 -27.31
CA GLU A 27 -5.33 5.42 -28.70
C GLU A 27 -5.37 4.09 -29.47
N LEU A 28 -4.82 3.02 -28.89
CA LEU A 28 -4.72 1.73 -29.56
C LEU A 28 -6.09 1.14 -29.90
N LEU A 29 -7.06 1.26 -29.00
CA LEU A 29 -8.41 0.74 -29.19
C LEU A 29 -9.37 1.78 -29.76
N SER A 30 -8.92 3.02 -29.96
CA SER A 30 -9.75 4.15 -30.41
C SER A 30 -10.99 4.37 -29.54
N ILE A 31 -10.82 4.30 -28.21
CA ILE A 31 -11.88 4.48 -27.20
C ILE A 31 -11.62 5.68 -26.30
N ALA A 32 -12.67 6.15 -25.63
CA ALA A 32 -12.56 7.24 -24.66
C ALA A 32 -11.64 6.86 -23.46
N PRO A 33 -10.86 7.81 -22.91
CA PRO A 33 -9.96 7.56 -21.78
C PRO A 33 -10.64 6.93 -20.56
N GLY A 34 -11.85 7.37 -20.20
CA GLY A 34 -12.58 6.81 -19.06
C GLY A 34 -12.96 5.34 -19.29
N LEU A 35 -13.26 4.95 -20.53
CA LEU A 35 -13.48 3.54 -20.86
C LEU A 35 -12.16 2.74 -20.83
N ALA A 36 -11.08 3.29 -21.37
CA ALA A 36 -9.75 2.67 -21.28
C ALA A 36 -9.33 2.42 -19.82
N ALA A 37 -9.61 3.36 -18.91
CA ALA A 37 -9.35 3.20 -17.48
C ALA A 37 -10.17 2.07 -16.85
N VAL A 38 -11.44 1.89 -17.25
CA VAL A 38 -12.27 0.75 -16.80
C VAL A 38 -11.67 -0.58 -17.25
N LEU A 39 -11.24 -0.68 -18.52
CA LEU A 39 -10.60 -1.89 -19.05
C LEU A 39 -9.28 -2.19 -18.33
N LEU A 40 -8.46 -1.16 -18.12
CA LEU A 40 -7.18 -1.28 -17.43
C LEU A 40 -7.36 -1.78 -16.01
N ARG A 41 -8.32 -1.23 -15.25
CA ARG A 41 -8.64 -1.72 -13.90
C ARG A 41 -9.03 -3.18 -13.89
N HIS A 42 -9.89 -3.60 -14.83
CA HIS A 42 -10.27 -5.03 -14.97
C HIS A 42 -9.05 -5.91 -15.28
N CYS A 43 -8.10 -5.39 -16.06
CA CYS A 43 -6.88 -6.08 -16.47
C CYS A 43 -5.68 -5.87 -15.52
N GLN A 44 -5.94 -5.41 -14.30
CA GLN A 44 -4.95 -5.15 -13.27
C GLN A 44 -3.86 -4.12 -13.64
N TRP A 45 -4.25 -3.08 -14.37
CA TRP A 45 -3.36 -2.04 -14.90
C TRP A 45 -2.17 -2.62 -15.69
N ARG A 46 -2.47 -3.58 -16.58
CA ARG A 46 -1.53 -4.16 -17.55
C ARG A 46 -2.06 -3.95 -18.96
N PRO A 47 -1.53 -2.99 -19.74
CA PRO A 47 -1.97 -2.72 -21.11
C PRO A 47 -1.96 -3.97 -22.01
N GLU A 48 -0.97 -4.85 -21.83
CA GLU A 48 -0.81 -6.07 -22.63
C GLU A 48 -1.97 -7.05 -22.41
N ARG A 49 -2.54 -7.08 -21.20
CA ARG A 49 -3.71 -7.92 -20.89
C ARG A 49 -4.98 -7.37 -21.50
N VAL A 50 -5.11 -6.04 -21.57
CA VAL A 50 -6.23 -5.42 -22.28
C VAL A 50 -6.17 -5.80 -23.76
N GLN A 51 -4.99 -5.69 -24.38
CA GLN A 51 -4.79 -6.06 -25.79
C GLN A 51 -5.14 -7.53 -26.06
N GLY A 52 -4.56 -8.46 -25.30
CA GLY A 52 -4.88 -9.89 -25.45
C GLY A 52 -6.36 -10.18 -25.22
N GLY A 53 -6.97 -9.61 -24.17
CA GLY A 53 -8.40 -9.79 -23.90
C GLY A 53 -9.30 -9.25 -25.00
N TRP A 54 -8.97 -8.07 -25.53
CA TRP A 54 -9.73 -7.39 -26.57
C TRP A 54 -9.67 -8.11 -27.93
N PHE A 55 -8.47 -8.51 -28.36
CA PHE A 55 -8.29 -9.11 -29.69
C PHE A 55 -8.51 -10.62 -29.73
N ASP A 56 -8.24 -11.35 -28.63
CA ASP A 56 -8.37 -12.82 -28.62
C ASP A 56 -9.74 -13.30 -28.15
N ASN A 57 -10.40 -12.57 -27.23
CA ASN A 57 -11.64 -12.98 -26.54
C ASN A 57 -12.74 -11.90 -26.58
N GLY A 58 -12.78 -11.09 -27.64
CA GLY A 58 -13.57 -9.86 -27.75
C GLY A 58 -14.97 -9.89 -27.13
N GLU A 59 -15.86 -10.79 -27.55
CA GLU A 59 -17.26 -10.80 -27.04
C GLU A 59 -17.35 -11.16 -25.55
N ALA A 60 -16.63 -12.18 -25.10
CA ALA A 60 -16.61 -12.57 -23.68
C ALA A 60 -15.96 -11.48 -22.81
N PHE A 61 -14.92 -10.83 -23.33
CA PHE A 61 -14.24 -9.71 -22.68
C PHE A 61 -15.17 -8.50 -22.56
N HIS A 62 -15.89 -8.13 -23.63
CA HIS A 62 -16.87 -7.06 -23.64
C HIS A 62 -17.98 -7.30 -22.62
N VAL A 63 -18.54 -8.52 -22.57
CA VAL A 63 -19.57 -8.87 -21.57
C VAL A 63 -19.03 -8.77 -20.16
N ALA A 64 -17.78 -9.23 -19.90
CA ALA A 64 -17.17 -9.18 -18.58
C ALA A 64 -16.97 -7.75 -18.05
N VAL A 65 -16.60 -6.81 -18.94
CA VAL A 65 -16.44 -5.39 -18.61
C VAL A 65 -17.74 -4.58 -18.73
N GLY A 66 -18.81 -5.22 -19.20
CA GLY A 66 -20.13 -4.63 -19.33
C GLY A 66 -20.31 -3.74 -20.58
N LEU A 67 -19.53 -3.94 -21.63
CA LEU A 67 -19.69 -3.24 -22.90
C LEU A 67 -20.73 -3.93 -23.81
N PRO A 68 -21.50 -3.16 -24.60
CA PRO A 68 -22.42 -3.74 -25.58
C PRO A 68 -21.65 -4.51 -26.66
N SER A 69 -22.17 -5.66 -27.08
CA SER A 69 -21.51 -6.57 -28.03
C SER A 69 -21.43 -6.06 -29.47
N SER A 70 -22.14 -4.98 -29.84
CA SER A 70 -22.11 -4.40 -31.19
C SER A 70 -21.13 -3.24 -31.30
N GLU A 71 -20.18 -3.34 -32.23
CA GLU A 71 -19.15 -2.32 -32.51
C GLU A 71 -19.73 -0.95 -32.89
N ASP A 72 -20.97 -0.90 -33.41
CA ASP A 72 -21.68 0.34 -33.75
C ASP A 72 -22.12 1.17 -32.52
N ASP A 73 -21.96 0.64 -31.29
CA ASP A 73 -22.48 1.26 -30.06
C ASP A 73 -21.41 1.69 -29.03
N VAL A 74 -20.12 1.53 -29.34
CA VAL A 74 -19.01 2.01 -28.49
C VAL A 74 -18.79 3.52 -28.71
N SER A 75 -19.80 4.33 -28.41
CA SER A 75 -19.69 5.79 -28.48
C SER A 75 -20.01 6.40 -27.12
N GLY A 76 -19.10 6.22 -26.15
CA GLY A 76 -19.02 6.97 -24.89
C GLY A 76 -20.35 7.24 -24.15
N PRO A 77 -20.36 8.22 -23.24
CA PRO A 77 -21.61 8.79 -22.74
C PRO A 77 -22.36 9.44 -23.90
N ARG A 78 -23.65 9.11 -24.06
CA ARG A 78 -24.51 9.73 -25.08
C ARG A 78 -25.39 10.80 -24.43
N VAL A 79 -25.30 12.03 -24.96
CA VAL A 79 -26.18 13.14 -24.59
C VAL A 79 -27.39 13.11 -25.51
N LEU A 80 -28.60 13.01 -24.95
CA LEU A 80 -29.84 13.22 -25.69
C LEU A 80 -30.34 14.63 -25.41
N THR A 81 -30.19 15.52 -26.37
CA THR A 81 -30.77 16.87 -26.30
C THR A 81 -32.20 16.85 -26.81
N ASP A 82 -33.07 17.39 -25.96
CA ASP A 82 -34.51 17.60 -26.06
C ASP A 82 -35.43 16.42 -25.67
N ARG A 83 -35.75 16.41 -24.37
CA ARG A 83 -36.88 15.73 -23.73
C ARG A 83 -36.98 14.23 -24.01
N THR A 84 -36.18 13.44 -23.29
CA THR A 84 -36.54 12.03 -23.08
C THR A 84 -37.82 11.97 -22.22
N PRO A 85 -38.92 11.35 -22.68
CA PRO A 85 -40.11 11.13 -21.86
C PRO A 85 -39.87 10.16 -20.69
N ASN A 86 -38.71 9.50 -20.65
CA ASN A 86 -38.38 8.42 -19.72
C ASN A 86 -37.17 8.73 -18.83
N CYS A 87 -36.99 9.96 -18.32
CA CYS A 87 -36.16 10.09 -17.11
C CYS A 87 -36.84 9.26 -16.02
N ARG A 88 -36.22 8.17 -15.55
CA ARG A 88 -36.64 7.50 -14.31
C ARG A 88 -36.14 8.31 -13.11
N CYS A 89 -36.46 9.59 -13.10
CA CYS A 89 -36.22 10.49 -12.00
C CYS A 89 -37.02 9.98 -10.79
N PHE A 90 -36.41 9.92 -9.60
CA PHE A 90 -37.10 9.43 -8.38
C PHE A 90 -38.36 10.25 -8.03
N ASP A 91 -38.46 11.49 -8.52
CA ASP A 91 -39.56 12.43 -8.27
C ASP A 91 -40.57 12.55 -9.42
N GLY A 92 -40.36 11.84 -10.54
CA GLY A 92 -41.28 11.83 -11.69
C GLY A 92 -41.39 13.14 -12.47
N SER A 93 -40.46 14.10 -12.31
CA SER A 93 -40.53 15.39 -13.03
C SER A 93 -40.11 15.25 -14.52
N PRO A 94 -41.03 15.44 -15.50
CA PRO A 94 -40.69 15.29 -16.91
C PRO A 94 -39.91 16.48 -17.47
N GLY A 95 -39.11 16.24 -18.52
CA GLY A 95 -38.53 17.31 -19.34
C GLY A 95 -37.15 17.83 -18.92
N ARG A 96 -36.45 17.16 -17.99
CA ARG A 96 -35.04 17.48 -17.69
C ARG A 96 -34.10 16.87 -18.75
N PRO A 97 -32.99 17.54 -19.10
CA PRO A 97 -31.90 16.91 -19.84
C PRO A 97 -31.48 15.61 -19.14
N SER A 98 -31.23 14.57 -19.92
CA SER A 98 -30.86 13.26 -19.40
C SER A 98 -29.67 12.70 -20.15
N ARG A 99 -28.87 11.90 -19.44
CA ARG A 99 -27.65 11.27 -19.95
C ARG A 99 -27.71 9.78 -19.75
N SER A 100 -27.04 9.06 -20.64
CA SER A 100 -26.79 7.63 -20.52
C SER A 100 -25.31 7.35 -20.36
N SER A 101 -24.99 6.27 -19.66
CA SER A 101 -23.65 5.70 -19.55
C SER A 101 -23.18 4.94 -20.79
N GLY A 102 -23.93 5.02 -21.91
CA GLY A 102 -23.70 4.21 -23.12
C GLY A 102 -24.68 3.03 -23.27
N CYS A 103 -25.77 3.00 -22.50
CA CYS A 103 -26.86 2.01 -22.62
C CYS A 103 -28.20 2.68 -22.97
N SER A 104 -29.28 1.91 -23.04
CA SER A 104 -30.63 2.44 -23.28
C SER A 104 -31.28 3.11 -22.05
N HIS A 105 -30.56 3.28 -20.94
CA HIS A 105 -31.09 3.85 -19.69
C HIS A 105 -30.63 5.30 -19.51
N TYR A 106 -31.60 6.19 -19.26
CA TYR A 106 -31.38 7.62 -19.13
C TYR A 106 -31.80 8.15 -17.76
N TYR A 107 -30.95 8.99 -17.19
CA TYR A 107 -31.19 9.66 -15.92
C TYR A 107 -30.78 11.13 -16.03
N CYS A 108 -31.45 12.03 -15.30
CA CYS A 108 -31.05 13.43 -15.26
C CYS A 108 -29.73 13.61 -14.48
N ASP A 109 -29.06 14.74 -14.70
CA ASP A 109 -27.78 15.05 -14.04
C ASP A 109 -27.90 15.01 -12.51
N GLU A 110 -29.02 15.42 -11.93
CA GLU A 110 -29.27 15.34 -10.48
C GLU A 110 -29.34 13.89 -9.96
N CYS A 111 -30.02 13.00 -10.69
CA CYS A 111 -30.10 11.59 -10.33
C CYS A 111 -28.73 10.90 -10.44
N TRP A 112 -27.98 11.19 -11.51
CA TRP A 112 -26.62 10.70 -11.68
C TRP A 112 -25.70 11.17 -10.56
N ARG A 113 -25.70 12.47 -10.27
CA ARG A 113 -24.88 13.06 -9.21
C ARG A 113 -25.18 12.46 -7.85
N ARG A 114 -26.47 12.33 -7.49
CA ARG A 114 -26.87 11.69 -6.23
C ARG A 114 -26.41 10.24 -6.15
N TYR A 115 -26.55 9.49 -7.25
CA TYR A 115 -26.13 8.10 -7.32
C TYR A 115 -24.62 7.94 -7.16
N ILE A 116 -23.83 8.77 -7.84
CA ILE A 116 -22.36 8.80 -7.73
C ILE A 116 -21.94 9.21 -6.32
N ARG A 117 -22.51 10.29 -5.77
CA ARG A 117 -22.20 10.75 -4.40
C ARG A 117 -22.49 9.67 -3.36
N LEU A 118 -23.66 9.03 -3.42
CA LEU A 118 -23.99 7.92 -2.52
C LEU A 118 -23.00 6.76 -2.65
N ALA A 119 -22.56 6.43 -3.86
CA ALA A 119 -21.56 5.40 -4.08
C ALA A 119 -20.19 5.79 -3.49
N MET A 120 -19.78 7.05 -3.63
CA MET A 120 -18.54 7.57 -3.05
C MET A 120 -18.58 7.57 -1.53
N ASP A 121 -19.68 8.04 -0.94
CA ASP A 121 -19.83 8.14 0.53
C ASP A 121 -19.91 6.75 1.19
N ASP A 122 -20.63 5.80 0.59
CA ASP A 122 -20.84 4.45 1.14
C ASP A 122 -19.63 3.53 0.91
N LYS A 123 -19.03 3.59 -0.29
CA LYS A 123 -18.03 2.60 -0.73
C LYS A 123 -16.61 3.14 -0.79
N GLY A 124 -16.42 4.46 -0.71
CA GLY A 124 -15.11 5.10 -0.91
C GLY A 124 -14.49 4.72 -2.25
N PRO A 125 -13.19 4.36 -2.31
CA PRO A 125 -12.53 3.94 -3.55
C PRO A 125 -13.18 2.75 -4.26
N ARG A 126 -13.95 1.92 -3.54
CA ARG A 126 -14.69 0.80 -4.13
C ARG A 126 -15.92 1.24 -4.92
N CYS A 127 -16.15 2.55 -5.07
CA CYS A 127 -17.16 3.09 -5.96
C CYS A 127 -16.75 3.00 -7.44
N LEU A 128 -15.46 2.95 -7.80
CA LEU A 128 -15.01 2.99 -9.20
C LEU A 128 -15.60 1.94 -10.16
N PRO A 129 -15.92 0.69 -9.76
CA PRO A 129 -16.68 -0.23 -10.62
C PRO A 129 -18.19 0.08 -10.62
N LEU A 130 -18.58 1.35 -10.52
CA LEU A 130 -19.98 1.78 -10.55
C LEU A 130 -20.57 1.45 -11.92
N ARG A 131 -21.80 0.93 -11.92
CA ARG A 131 -22.55 0.59 -13.13
C ARG A 131 -23.78 1.45 -13.25
N CYS A 132 -24.39 1.44 -14.44
CA CYS A 132 -25.71 1.99 -14.68
C CYS A 132 -26.68 1.66 -13.52
N PRO A 133 -27.49 2.63 -13.02
CA PRO A 133 -28.42 2.40 -11.91
C PRO A 133 -29.50 1.34 -12.20
N HIS A 134 -29.68 0.92 -13.47
CA HIS A 134 -30.64 -0.11 -13.82
C HIS A 134 -30.16 -1.49 -13.34
N PRO A 135 -30.96 -2.25 -12.55
CA PRO A 135 -30.51 -3.49 -11.90
C PRO A 135 -29.94 -4.57 -12.84
N SER A 136 -30.46 -4.66 -14.07
CA SER A 136 -30.00 -5.63 -15.07
C SER A 136 -28.91 -5.10 -16.00
N CYS A 137 -28.49 -3.84 -15.84
CA CYS A 137 -27.51 -3.22 -16.71
C CYS A 137 -26.12 -3.35 -16.12
N VAL A 138 -25.16 -3.75 -16.95
CA VAL A 138 -23.76 -3.94 -16.56
C VAL A 138 -22.84 -2.83 -17.05
N VAL A 139 -23.36 -1.89 -17.84
CA VAL A 139 -22.58 -0.80 -18.46
C VAL A 139 -21.93 0.07 -17.38
N PRO A 140 -20.60 0.27 -17.43
CA PRO A 140 -19.85 1.02 -16.42
C PRO A 140 -20.12 2.51 -16.51
N VAL A 141 -20.03 3.20 -15.36
CA VAL A 141 -19.95 4.66 -15.29
C VAL A 141 -18.51 5.06 -15.57
N VAL A 142 -18.31 5.82 -16.64
CA VAL A 142 -16.99 6.32 -17.07
C VAL A 142 -16.73 7.74 -16.56
N TRP A 143 -15.47 8.13 -16.49
CA TRP A 143 -15.04 9.43 -15.99
C TRP A 143 -15.73 10.62 -16.67
N GLU A 144 -15.91 10.55 -17.99
CA GLU A 144 -16.55 11.61 -18.78
C GLU A 144 -18.00 11.86 -18.32
N LEU A 145 -18.74 10.80 -17.96
CA LEU A 145 -20.09 10.95 -17.42
C LEU A 145 -20.06 11.60 -16.03
N VAL A 146 -19.06 11.28 -15.19
CA VAL A 146 -18.90 11.87 -13.86
C VAL A 146 -18.68 13.38 -13.98
N VAL A 147 -17.75 13.79 -14.84
CA VAL A 147 -17.45 15.22 -15.08
C VAL A 147 -18.69 15.96 -15.62
N ASP A 148 -19.43 15.34 -16.54
CA ASP A 148 -20.61 15.94 -17.15
C ASP A 148 -21.76 16.22 -16.16
N VAL A 149 -21.96 15.36 -15.16
CA VAL A 149 -23.11 15.43 -14.23
C VAL A 149 -22.78 16.13 -12.90
N VAL A 150 -21.49 16.33 -12.63
CA VAL A 150 -20.97 16.97 -11.42
C VAL A 150 -20.56 18.41 -11.73
N HIS A 151 -21.50 19.35 -11.59
CA HIS A 151 -21.30 20.77 -11.91
C HIS A 151 -21.97 21.72 -10.89
N ASP A 152 -22.22 21.25 -9.66
CA ASP A 152 -22.80 22.06 -8.58
C ASP A 152 -21.72 22.67 -7.67
N ALA A 153 -22.14 23.31 -6.57
CA ALA A 153 -21.24 23.95 -5.61
C ALA A 153 -20.21 22.98 -4.98
N ASP A 154 -20.48 21.68 -5.00
CA ASP A 154 -19.61 20.65 -4.45
C ASP A 154 -18.75 19.96 -5.53
N ALA A 155 -18.82 20.41 -6.79
CA ALA A 155 -18.22 19.73 -7.93
C ALA A 155 -16.71 19.53 -7.75
N ASP A 156 -15.97 20.59 -7.40
CA ASP A 156 -14.52 20.53 -7.21
C ASP A 156 -14.12 19.49 -6.15
N THR A 157 -14.89 19.40 -5.07
CA THR A 157 -14.61 18.45 -3.98
C THR A 157 -14.88 17.02 -4.41
N MET A 158 -16.00 16.77 -5.10
CA MET A 158 -16.36 15.45 -5.59
C MET A 158 -15.40 14.96 -6.67
N LEU A 159 -15.04 15.82 -7.63
CA LEU A 159 -14.11 15.46 -8.71
C LEU A 159 -12.71 15.19 -8.15
N ALA A 160 -12.19 16.04 -7.26
CA ALA A 160 -10.89 15.82 -6.62
C ALA A 160 -10.85 14.50 -5.82
N LEU A 161 -11.94 14.16 -5.12
CA LEU A 161 -12.04 12.90 -4.39
C LEU A 161 -12.12 11.70 -5.34
N TYR A 162 -12.86 11.82 -6.44
CA TYR A 162 -12.95 10.76 -7.46
C TYR A 162 -11.59 10.53 -8.14
N ASP A 163 -10.86 11.59 -8.49
CA ASP A 163 -9.50 11.51 -9.02
C ASP A 163 -8.54 10.84 -8.03
N GLN A 164 -8.68 11.15 -6.75
CA GLN A 164 -7.93 10.46 -5.70
C GLN A 164 -8.26 8.96 -5.68
N PHE A 165 -9.54 8.57 -5.78
CA PHE A 165 -9.91 7.17 -5.85
C PHE A 165 -9.32 6.49 -7.08
N MET A 166 -9.38 7.13 -8.25
CA MET A 166 -8.76 6.63 -9.48
C MET A 166 -7.26 6.41 -9.29
N LEU A 167 -6.54 7.36 -8.70
CA LEU A 167 -5.12 7.20 -8.40
C LEU A 167 -4.86 6.02 -7.44
N LEU A 168 -5.67 5.87 -6.39
CA LEU A 168 -5.53 4.76 -5.44
C LEU A 168 -5.68 3.40 -6.12
N SER A 169 -6.65 3.31 -7.04
CA SER A 169 -6.91 2.09 -7.81
C SER A 169 -5.74 1.66 -8.69
N TYR A 170 -4.87 2.58 -9.12
CA TYR A 170 -3.68 2.23 -9.91
C TYR A 170 -2.74 1.29 -9.16
N VAL A 171 -2.65 1.44 -7.84
CA VAL A 171 -1.85 0.58 -6.97
C VAL A 171 -2.67 -0.62 -6.51
N ASP A 172 -3.89 -0.38 -5.99
CA ASP A 172 -4.73 -1.41 -5.39
C ASP A 172 -5.15 -2.49 -6.41
N ASP A 173 -5.48 -2.07 -7.63
CA ASP A 173 -5.88 -2.97 -8.71
C ASP A 173 -4.66 -3.51 -9.50
N SER A 174 -3.40 -3.18 -9.14
CA SER A 174 -2.20 -3.59 -9.91
C SER A 174 -1.88 -5.09 -9.93
N GLY A 175 -2.70 -5.91 -9.26
CA GLY A 175 -2.47 -7.35 -9.08
C GLY A 175 -1.24 -7.65 -8.20
N GLY A 176 -0.89 -6.74 -7.29
CA GLY A 176 0.24 -6.87 -6.37
C GLY A 176 1.61 -6.50 -6.98
N ARG A 177 1.65 -5.98 -8.21
CA ARG A 177 2.88 -5.46 -8.83
C ARG A 177 3.38 -4.20 -8.13
N ILE A 178 2.45 -3.38 -7.64
CA ILE A 178 2.71 -2.16 -6.89
C ILE A 178 2.01 -2.28 -5.53
N GLN A 179 2.65 -1.88 -4.44
CA GLN A 179 2.09 -1.90 -3.10
C GLN A 179 2.29 -0.55 -2.40
N TRP A 180 1.30 -0.12 -1.61
CA TRP A 180 1.43 1.10 -0.79
C TRP A 180 2.47 0.92 0.32
N CYS A 181 3.19 2.00 0.63
CA CYS A 181 3.98 2.09 1.83
C CYS A 181 3.07 2.25 3.06
N HIS A 182 3.21 1.38 4.05
CA HIS A 182 2.45 1.44 5.31
C HIS A 182 3.06 2.39 6.36
N GLY A 183 4.08 3.17 5.97
CA GLY A 183 4.72 4.16 6.83
C GLY A 183 3.74 5.25 7.27
N ARG A 184 3.91 5.75 8.50
CA ARG A 184 3.04 6.81 9.05
C ARG A 184 3.02 8.03 8.13
N ALA A 185 1.83 8.46 7.73
CA ALA A 185 1.60 9.58 6.82
C ALA A 185 2.37 9.49 5.48
N CYS A 186 2.70 8.26 5.03
CA CYS A 186 3.33 8.04 3.75
C CYS A 186 2.26 7.82 2.66
N SER A 187 2.41 8.51 1.53
CA SER A 187 1.57 8.36 0.33
C SER A 187 2.34 7.79 -0.86
N ARG A 188 3.52 7.21 -0.62
CA ARG A 188 4.34 6.58 -1.67
C ARG A 188 3.94 5.12 -1.86
N ALA A 189 4.20 4.61 -3.04
CA ALA A 189 4.07 3.19 -3.37
C ALA A 189 5.43 2.61 -3.75
N VAL A 190 5.54 1.28 -3.73
CA VAL A 190 6.73 0.54 -4.13
C VAL A 190 6.36 -0.42 -5.25
N GLU A 191 7.17 -0.47 -6.31
CA GLU A 191 7.04 -1.42 -7.42
C GLU A 191 8.23 -2.37 -7.42
N PHE A 192 7.98 -3.67 -7.32
CA PHE A 192 9.03 -4.68 -7.34
C PHE A 192 9.39 -5.08 -8.78
N LEU A 193 10.69 -5.08 -9.09
CA LEU A 193 11.23 -5.36 -10.43
C LEU A 193 11.89 -6.73 -10.53
N GLY A 194 11.83 -7.54 -9.47
CA GLY A 194 12.41 -8.87 -9.40
C GLY A 194 13.65 -8.97 -8.52
N SER A 195 13.97 -10.22 -8.19
CA SER A 195 15.23 -10.64 -7.58
C SER A 195 16.12 -11.27 -8.66
N SER A 196 17.43 -11.02 -8.59
CA SER A 196 18.43 -11.74 -9.39
C SER A 196 18.63 -13.18 -8.91
N ASP A 197 18.22 -13.46 -7.67
CA ASP A 197 18.41 -14.73 -7.00
C ASP A 197 17.10 -15.49 -7.18
N GLY A 198 17.08 -16.49 -8.07
CA GLY A 198 15.89 -17.27 -8.45
C GLY A 198 15.33 -18.18 -7.34
N ASP A 199 15.46 -17.77 -6.08
CA ASP A 199 14.83 -18.40 -4.92
C ASP A 199 13.58 -17.59 -4.53
N ASP A 200 12.44 -17.99 -5.11
CA ASP A 200 11.11 -17.42 -4.81
C ASP A 200 10.66 -17.64 -3.36
N SER A 201 11.41 -18.42 -2.55
CA SER A 201 11.06 -18.74 -1.16
C SER A 201 11.62 -17.75 -0.12
N ALA A 202 12.55 -16.89 -0.50
CA ALA A 202 13.17 -15.93 0.41
C ALA A 202 12.29 -14.69 0.64
N SER A 203 12.17 -14.26 1.90
CA SER A 203 11.49 -13.01 2.26
C SER A 203 12.20 -11.82 1.62
N THR A 204 11.46 -11.07 0.80
CA THR A 204 11.97 -9.93 0.05
C THR A 204 11.65 -8.65 0.80
N ASP A 205 12.63 -8.05 1.47
CA ASP A 205 12.44 -6.80 2.20
C ASP A 205 12.71 -5.60 1.30
N VAL A 206 11.80 -4.61 1.31
CA VAL A 206 11.92 -3.35 0.56
C VAL A 206 11.93 -2.16 1.53
N LEU A 207 12.59 -1.07 1.14
CA LEU A 207 12.70 0.14 1.95
C LEU A 207 12.14 1.34 1.18
N CYS A 208 11.11 1.97 1.73
CA CYS A 208 10.60 3.22 1.18
C CYS A 208 11.53 4.39 1.52
N GLU A 209 11.51 5.45 0.71
CA GLU A 209 12.21 6.71 0.97
C GLU A 209 11.85 7.35 2.32
N CYS A 210 10.64 7.09 2.83
CA CYS A 210 10.23 7.53 4.17
C CYS A 210 10.88 6.72 5.31
N ARG A 211 11.85 5.86 5.01
CA ARG A 211 12.56 4.96 5.92
C ARG A 211 11.72 3.84 6.53
N HIS A 212 10.47 3.68 6.10
CA HIS A 212 9.67 2.51 6.46
C HIS A 212 10.07 1.34 5.58
N GLY A 213 10.55 0.27 6.22
CA GLY A 213 10.81 -1.01 5.57
C GLY A 213 9.67 -1.99 5.82
N PHE A 214 9.40 -2.85 4.85
CA PHE A 214 8.45 -3.95 4.99
C PHE A 214 8.83 -5.11 4.08
N CYS A 215 8.36 -6.32 4.41
CA CYS A 215 8.47 -7.47 3.54
C CYS A 215 7.47 -7.35 2.38
N TRP A 216 7.94 -7.34 1.14
CA TRP A 216 7.14 -7.29 -0.08
C TRP A 216 6.12 -8.43 -0.16
N THR A 217 6.53 -9.63 0.26
CA THR A 217 5.71 -10.85 0.11
C THR A 217 4.51 -10.86 1.07
N CYS A 218 4.67 -10.44 2.32
CA CYS A 218 3.61 -10.52 3.33
C CYS A 218 3.10 -9.15 3.83
N GLY A 219 3.76 -8.05 3.46
CA GLY A 219 3.43 -6.69 3.88
C GLY A 219 3.71 -6.38 5.36
N LYS A 220 4.41 -7.27 6.09
CA LYS A 220 4.74 -7.09 7.52
C LYS A 220 6.13 -6.51 7.71
N GLU A 221 6.57 -6.38 8.97
CA GLU A 221 7.91 -5.90 9.30
C GLU A 221 8.99 -6.71 8.57
N PRO A 222 10.12 -6.09 8.18
CA PRO A 222 11.21 -6.76 7.49
C PRO A 222 11.69 -7.99 8.26
N HIS A 223 11.83 -9.12 7.57
CA HIS A 223 12.18 -10.38 8.21
C HIS A 223 13.06 -11.28 7.32
N ARG A 224 14.01 -10.69 6.59
CA ARG A 224 14.93 -11.32 5.61
C ARG A 224 15.52 -12.70 5.96
N LEU A 225 15.77 -12.99 7.23
CA LEU A 225 16.41 -14.25 7.65
C LEU A 225 15.41 -15.38 7.92
N VAL A 226 14.12 -15.09 7.92
CA VAL A 226 13.05 -16.06 8.20
C VAL A 226 11.98 -15.99 7.12
N SER A 227 11.33 -17.12 6.87
CA SER A 227 10.19 -17.17 5.95
C SER A 227 9.01 -16.35 6.51
N CYS A 228 8.11 -15.91 5.63
CA CYS A 228 6.89 -15.22 6.04
C CYS A 228 6.05 -16.04 7.02
N ASP A 229 6.05 -17.37 6.87
CA ASP A 229 5.30 -18.28 7.74
C ASP A 229 5.91 -18.35 9.14
N ALA A 230 7.23 -18.46 9.24
CA ALA A 230 7.93 -18.45 10.52
C ALA A 230 7.77 -17.09 11.24
N ALA A 231 7.90 -15.97 10.51
CA ALA A 231 7.68 -14.64 11.06
C ALA A 231 6.26 -14.48 11.60
N ARG A 232 5.26 -14.95 10.86
CA ARG A 232 3.85 -14.90 11.27
C ARG A 232 3.58 -15.78 12.50
N ALA A 233 4.08 -17.01 12.52
CA ALA A 233 3.95 -17.90 13.68
C ALA A 233 4.55 -17.26 14.94
N TRP A 234 5.73 -16.65 14.81
CA TRP A 234 6.37 -15.93 15.91
C TRP A 234 5.51 -14.77 16.43
N VAL A 235 4.96 -13.94 15.54
CA VAL A 235 4.08 -12.83 15.94
C VAL A 235 2.82 -13.34 16.65
N ASP A 236 2.23 -14.44 16.18
CA ASP A 236 1.01 -15.00 16.77
C ASP A 236 1.28 -15.61 18.16
N GLU A 237 2.37 -16.35 18.32
CA GLU A 237 2.81 -16.92 19.61
C GLU A 237 3.14 -15.83 20.64
N ASN A 238 3.76 -14.74 20.19
CA ASN A 238 4.21 -13.66 21.07
C ASN A 238 3.20 -12.52 21.22
N ARG A 239 2.01 -12.62 20.59
CA ARG A 239 0.93 -11.63 20.70
C ARG A 239 0.57 -11.25 22.15
N PRO A 240 0.46 -12.18 23.12
CA PRO A 240 0.17 -11.83 24.51
C PRO A 240 1.27 -10.99 25.17
N LEU A 241 2.54 -11.25 24.82
CA LEU A 241 3.69 -10.49 25.30
C LEU A 241 3.71 -9.09 24.67
N GLN A 242 3.38 -8.97 23.39
CA GLN A 242 3.26 -7.69 22.69
C GLN A 242 2.17 -6.80 23.33
N ALA A 243 1.01 -7.37 23.62
CA ALA A 243 -0.09 -6.67 24.28
C ALA A 243 0.32 -6.17 25.68
N SER A 244 1.00 -7.03 26.44
CA SER A 244 1.53 -6.70 27.77
C SER A 244 2.59 -5.58 27.70
N LEU A 245 3.46 -5.61 26.69
CA LEU A 245 4.44 -4.55 26.45
C LEU A 245 3.76 -3.22 26.07
N ASP A 246 2.71 -3.25 25.26
CA ASP A 246 1.96 -2.05 24.88
C ASP A 246 1.14 -1.47 26.03
N ASP A 247 0.60 -2.33 26.91
CA ASP A 247 -0.02 -1.92 28.18
C ASP A 247 1.00 -1.26 29.11
N LEU A 248 2.22 -1.81 29.22
CA LEU A 248 3.31 -1.19 29.97
C LEU A 248 3.74 0.15 29.38
N LYS A 249 3.87 0.27 28.05
CA LYS A 249 4.17 1.55 27.37
C LYS A 249 3.09 2.61 27.63
N ARG A 250 1.82 2.20 27.67
CA ARG A 250 0.69 3.07 28.02
C ARG A 250 0.70 3.47 29.50
N ALA A 251 0.98 2.53 30.39
CA ALA A 251 1.00 2.75 31.85
C ALA A 251 2.18 3.60 32.31
N THR A 252 3.34 3.46 31.67
CA THR A 252 4.56 4.23 31.98
C THR A 252 4.56 5.64 31.40
N GLY A 253 3.52 6.02 30.65
CA GLY A 253 3.37 7.38 30.14
C GLY A 253 4.47 7.78 29.14
N SER A 254 5.07 6.83 28.42
CA SER A 254 6.02 7.13 27.35
C SER A 254 5.29 7.73 26.13
N ARG A 255 4.84 8.97 26.29
CA ARG A 255 4.31 9.85 25.25
C ARG A 255 5.38 10.85 24.86
N THR A 256 6.47 10.39 24.25
CA THR A 256 7.29 11.22 23.34
C THR A 256 7.99 10.34 22.31
N TRP A 257 7.22 9.95 21.29
CA TRP A 257 7.71 9.94 19.91
C TRP A 257 6.48 10.23 19.04
N PRO A 258 6.18 11.51 18.76
CA PRO A 258 6.88 12.29 17.73
C PRO A 258 6.98 13.82 18.01
N LEU A 259 7.70 14.56 17.13
CA LEU A 259 7.90 16.02 17.05
C LEU A 259 9.19 16.57 17.70
N ILE A 260 10.31 16.45 16.98
CA ILE A 260 11.24 17.52 16.53
C ILE A 260 12.22 16.80 15.59
N TRP A 261 11.83 16.63 14.33
CA TRP A 261 12.73 16.20 13.26
C TRP A 261 12.88 17.35 12.27
N ALA A 262 13.37 18.47 12.79
CA ALA A 262 13.85 19.61 12.02
C ALA A 262 14.83 20.43 12.89
N SER A 263 16.10 20.47 12.46
CA SER A 263 17.15 21.46 12.78
C SER A 263 17.92 21.47 14.13
N ARG A 264 18.16 20.33 14.80
CA ARG A 264 19.12 20.27 15.94
C ARG A 264 20.00 19.02 15.90
N ASN A 265 20.72 18.86 14.79
CA ASN A 265 21.37 17.61 14.38
C ASN A 265 22.67 17.27 15.15
N LYS A 266 22.80 15.97 15.44
CA LYS A 266 23.95 15.17 15.92
C LYS A 266 24.01 14.81 17.42
N CYS A 267 23.88 15.73 18.37
CA CYS A 267 24.08 15.42 19.80
C CYS A 267 22.98 14.54 20.43
N GLU A 268 21.72 14.67 20.01
CA GLU A 268 20.61 13.88 20.57
C GLU A 268 20.54 12.45 20.02
N LEU A 269 21.12 12.20 18.83
CA LEU A 269 21.16 10.89 18.20
C LEU A 269 22.11 9.94 18.95
N PHE A 270 23.24 10.46 19.42
CA PHE A 270 24.11 9.75 20.37
C PHE A 270 23.40 9.47 21.69
N GLY A 271 22.62 10.42 22.20
CA GLY A 271 21.83 10.22 23.42
C GLY A 271 20.80 9.09 23.30
N CYS A 272 20.14 8.98 22.14
CA CYS A 272 19.18 7.90 21.87
C CYS A 272 19.88 6.54 21.75
N LEU A 273 20.98 6.46 21.00
CA LEU A 273 21.78 5.24 20.88
C LEU A 273 22.36 4.78 22.22
N LEU A 274 22.83 5.73 23.04
CA LEU A 274 23.31 5.45 24.41
C LEU A 274 22.19 4.93 25.31
N LYS A 275 20.97 5.42 25.15
CA LYS A 275 19.81 4.95 25.92
C LYS A 275 19.43 3.54 25.50
N GLU A 276 19.32 3.28 24.19
CA GLU A 276 18.97 1.96 23.66
C GLU A 276 20.03 0.90 23.99
N ALA A 277 21.32 1.27 23.96
CA ALA A 277 22.40 0.42 24.41
C ALA A 277 22.32 0.08 25.91
N LYS A 278 21.94 1.05 26.76
CA LYS A 278 21.72 0.83 28.20
C LYS A 278 20.53 -0.08 28.47
N ASP A 279 19.39 0.18 27.84
CA ASP A 279 18.18 -0.62 28.00
C ASP A 279 18.41 -2.08 27.53
N SER A 280 19.22 -2.27 26.48
CA SER A 280 19.64 -3.59 26.01
C SER A 280 20.58 -4.31 26.99
N LEU A 281 21.50 -3.59 27.64
CA LEU A 281 22.39 -4.14 28.67
C LEU A 281 21.60 -4.55 29.92
N ASP A 282 20.64 -3.74 30.36
CA ASP A 282 19.79 -4.05 31.51
C ASP A 282 18.93 -5.30 31.25
N SER A 283 18.43 -5.44 30.02
CA SER A 283 17.69 -6.63 29.59
C SER A 283 18.56 -7.90 29.59
N LEU A 284 19.81 -7.80 29.10
CA LEU A 284 20.77 -8.92 29.14
C LEU A 284 21.12 -9.30 30.58
N GLN A 285 21.26 -8.33 31.48
CA GLN A 285 21.53 -8.58 32.88
C GLN A 285 20.37 -9.33 33.54
N LEU A 286 19.13 -8.92 33.28
CA LEU A 286 17.94 -9.60 33.79
C LEU A 286 17.85 -11.06 33.31
N CYS A 287 18.12 -11.31 32.02
CA CYS A 287 18.18 -12.67 31.48
C CYS A 287 19.26 -13.52 32.14
N ALA A 288 20.44 -12.95 32.40
CA ALA A 288 21.54 -13.64 33.08
C ALA A 288 21.20 -13.99 34.54
N GLU A 289 20.47 -13.12 35.25
CA GLU A 289 20.01 -13.37 36.61
C GLU A 289 18.96 -14.49 36.65
N GLN A 290 18.03 -14.53 35.70
CA GLN A 290 17.04 -15.60 35.57
C GLN A 290 17.67 -16.97 35.25
N GLU A 291 18.66 -17.01 34.34
CA GLU A 291 19.38 -18.25 34.04
C GLU A 291 20.20 -18.73 35.25
N LYS A 292 20.81 -17.81 36.01
CA LYS A 292 21.50 -18.15 37.26
C LYS A 292 20.53 -18.77 38.28
N GLU A 293 19.32 -18.24 38.41
CA GLU A 293 18.28 -18.76 39.31
C GLU A 293 17.81 -20.16 38.88
N LYS A 294 17.62 -20.40 37.58
CA LYS A 294 17.31 -21.73 37.02
C LYS A 294 18.42 -22.75 37.28
N LEU A 295 19.68 -22.33 37.13
CA LEU A 295 20.84 -23.19 37.40
C LEU A 295 20.99 -23.53 38.89
N THR A 296 20.59 -22.63 39.81
CA THR A 296 20.57 -22.94 41.26
C THR A 296 19.48 -23.94 41.67
N LEU A 297 18.45 -24.15 40.85
CA LEU A 297 17.34 -25.05 41.13
C LEU A 297 17.52 -26.47 40.54
N CYS A 298 18.43 -26.65 39.57
CA CYS A 298 18.72 -27.96 38.98
C CYS A 298 19.92 -28.64 39.67
N ASN A 299 19.67 -29.74 40.38
CA ASN A 299 20.70 -30.58 40.99
C ASN A 299 21.33 -31.54 39.94
N THR A 300 22.05 -30.98 38.98
CA THR A 300 22.73 -31.69 37.89
C THR A 300 24.20 -31.29 37.78
N ASP A 301 24.99 -32.18 37.16
CA ASP A 301 26.45 -32.22 37.08
C ASP A 301 27.12 -30.83 37.02
N VAL A 302 27.68 -30.41 38.16
CA VAL A 302 28.26 -29.09 38.41
C VAL A 302 29.38 -28.77 37.42
N VAL A 303 30.07 -29.79 36.89
CA VAL A 303 31.16 -29.64 35.94
C VAL A 303 30.64 -29.21 34.56
N ALA A 304 29.59 -29.86 34.05
CA ALA A 304 28.99 -29.51 32.76
C ALA A 304 28.34 -28.12 32.77
N ILE A 305 27.75 -27.71 33.91
CA ILE A 305 27.22 -26.37 34.12
C ILE A 305 28.35 -25.33 34.13
N ALA A 306 29.47 -25.61 34.80
CA ALA A 306 30.62 -24.72 34.85
C ALA A 306 31.28 -24.54 33.47
N GLU A 307 31.37 -25.62 32.67
CA GLU A 307 31.87 -25.57 31.30
C GLU A 307 30.94 -24.76 30.39
N THR A 308 29.63 -24.97 30.46
CA THR A 308 28.65 -24.21 29.67
C THR A 308 28.65 -22.73 30.07
N TYR A 309 28.71 -22.43 31.36
CA TYR A 309 28.80 -21.06 31.88
C TYR A 309 30.09 -20.36 31.42
N SER A 310 31.22 -21.07 31.48
CA SER A 310 32.51 -20.51 31.04
C SER A 310 32.57 -20.26 29.53
N ALA A 311 31.96 -21.14 28.73
CA ALA A 311 31.81 -20.95 27.28
C ALA A 311 30.92 -19.74 26.95
N SER A 312 29.74 -19.64 27.56
CA SER A 312 28.83 -18.50 27.37
C SER A 312 29.45 -17.19 27.85
N LYS A 313 30.15 -17.19 28.99
CA LYS A 313 30.90 -16.03 29.49
C LYS A 313 31.95 -15.58 28.47
N LYS A 314 32.69 -16.52 27.88
CA LYS A 314 33.70 -16.21 26.86
C LYS A 314 33.06 -15.58 25.62
N THR A 315 31.95 -16.13 25.12
CA THR A 315 31.23 -15.58 23.96
C THR A 315 30.73 -14.15 24.22
N VAL A 316 30.16 -13.88 25.40
CA VAL A 316 29.71 -12.53 25.78
C VAL A 316 30.89 -11.56 25.85
N MET A 317 32.02 -11.97 26.42
CA MET A 317 33.23 -11.15 26.47
C MET A 317 33.79 -10.86 25.06
N ASP A 318 33.78 -11.85 24.17
CA ASP A 318 34.26 -11.71 22.80
C ASP A 318 33.36 -10.75 22.00
N HIS A 319 32.03 -10.88 22.08
CA HIS A 319 31.08 -9.97 21.45
C HIS A 319 31.20 -8.54 22.00
N THR A 320 31.36 -8.38 23.32
CA THR A 320 31.56 -7.06 23.94
C THR A 320 32.83 -6.39 23.40
N ARG A 321 33.91 -7.16 23.20
CA ARG A 321 35.15 -6.66 22.62
C ARG A 321 34.96 -6.22 21.17
N GLU A 322 34.28 -7.01 20.36
CA GLU A 322 33.99 -6.69 18.95
C GLU A 322 33.10 -5.46 18.82
N THR A 323 32.03 -5.37 19.62
CA THR A 323 31.15 -4.20 19.68
C THR A 323 31.93 -2.95 20.07
N ARG A 324 32.81 -3.04 21.08
CA ARG A 324 33.67 -1.92 21.47
C ARG A 324 34.61 -1.49 20.34
N GLN A 325 35.25 -2.43 19.67
CA GLN A 325 36.13 -2.13 18.52
C GLN A 325 35.36 -1.43 17.39
N HIS A 326 34.13 -1.87 17.11
CA HIS A 326 33.28 -1.25 16.11
C HIS A 326 32.92 0.20 16.49
N PHE A 327 32.53 0.44 17.75
CA PHE A 327 32.25 1.79 18.24
C PHE A 327 33.50 2.69 18.22
N ASP A 328 34.67 2.18 18.64
CA ASP A 328 35.92 2.93 18.59
C ASP A 328 36.28 3.32 17.15
N SER A 329 36.05 2.43 16.18
CA SER A 329 36.22 2.72 14.74
C SER A 329 35.24 3.78 14.23
N LEU A 330 33.97 3.72 14.65
CA LEU A 330 32.97 4.72 14.28
C LEU A 330 33.28 6.10 14.87
N VAL A 331 33.73 6.16 16.13
CA VAL A 331 34.15 7.40 16.79
C VAL A 331 35.34 8.01 16.06
N LYS A 332 36.37 7.20 15.75
CA LYS A 332 37.54 7.67 14.97
C LYS A 332 37.13 8.22 13.60
N ALA A 333 36.24 7.51 12.88
CA ALA A 333 35.73 7.96 11.59
C ALA A 333 34.95 9.28 11.68
N ALA A 334 34.17 9.46 12.76
CA ALA A 334 33.46 10.70 13.02
C ALA A 334 34.42 11.85 13.37
N GLU A 335 35.45 11.61 14.19
CA GLU A 335 36.46 12.62 14.56
C GLU A 335 37.25 13.11 13.35
N THR A 336 37.63 12.21 12.43
CA THR A 336 38.29 12.61 11.16
C THR A 336 37.39 13.48 10.28
N HIS A 337 36.07 13.27 10.30
CA HIS A 337 35.10 14.06 9.53
C HIS A 337 34.88 15.49 10.06
N PHE A 338 35.38 15.82 11.26
CA PHE A 338 35.30 17.17 11.83
C PHE A 338 36.65 17.93 11.79
N GLN A 339 37.71 17.31 11.25
CA GLN A 339 39.04 17.92 11.10
C GLN A 339 39.35 18.43 9.68
N ASP A 340 38.52 18.04 8.69
CA ASP A 340 38.44 18.62 7.34
C ASP A 340 37.30 19.64 7.26
#